data_AF-A0A431HQK0-F1
#
_entry.id   AF-A0A431HQK0-F1
#
_cell.length_a   1.000
_cell.length_b   1.000
_cell.length_c   1.000
_cell.angle_alpha   90.00
_cell.angle_beta   90.00
_cell.angle_gamma   90.00
#
_symmetry.space_group_name_H-M   'P 1'
#
loop_
_entity.id
_entity.type
_entity.pdbx_description
1 polymer ?
#
loop_
_entity_poly.entity_id
_entity_poly.type
_entity_poly.pdbx_seq_one_letter_code
_entity_poly.pdbx_strand_id
1 'polypeptide(L)'
;MIDAVADKIENPNFSITLTRVLQKRTSLDKIQKQIEFIAKSARDYRWKYEISISEPVRSNDKWIFKSIVFFTRIGSFTSSVIENQKACIEREVSERGASTSFMSNKWYVNNAEHEKQHIQIIEVKEKNQEEENKSKTIHPINVKKWEDLIVPEELLGENSDEKLREHDAWKNIYGVNPQIRVILSNIKRAQETNGESRNHAVLFGHAGCGKTSTMFALEKMFGQGSVLKLDATSTTKAGLEKLFFGELDEVPPLVFMEEAEKADPEALKIWLGALDDRGEIRKINYRTNQLRKIQVLFICSVNNKHLFDKMMGSDGTQAGAFSSRCVTQLYFPRPSTDVLKQILLKEIKDHGGKEEWIGPVIEMAETLKITDPRVVKSYLAGGDRLLDGTYQRDWIAIQQAQENFNK
;
A
#
# COMPACT_ATOMS: atom_id res chain seq x y z
N MET A 1 2.68 8.26 54.28
CA MET A 1 2.72 8.64 52.86
C MET A 1 1.76 9.80 52.70
N ILE A 2 2.29 10.98 52.37
CA ILE A 2 1.45 12.13 52.03
C ILE A 2 1.08 11.91 50.57
N ASP A 3 -0.17 11.55 50.30
CA ASP A 3 -0.69 11.48 48.94
C ASP A 3 -0.65 12.89 48.34
N ALA A 4 0.31 13.12 47.45
CA ALA A 4 0.39 14.34 46.68
C ALA A 4 -0.86 14.40 45.78
N VAL A 5 -1.79 15.28 46.13
CA VAL A 5 -2.95 15.60 45.30
C VAL A 5 -2.41 16.19 44.00
N ALA A 6 -2.45 15.40 42.92
CA ALA A 6 -1.99 15.87 41.62
C ALA A 6 -2.88 17.03 41.16
N ASP A 7 -2.27 18.21 40.99
CA ASP A 7 -2.94 19.40 40.47
C ASP A 7 -3.59 19.09 39.13
N LYS A 8 -4.91 19.27 39.08
CA LYS A 8 -5.68 19.14 37.84
C LYS A 8 -5.76 20.51 37.17
N ILE A 9 -5.49 20.54 35.87
CA ILE A 9 -5.59 21.74 35.05
C ILE A 9 -7.00 21.77 34.45
N GLU A 10 -7.73 22.87 34.69
CA GLU A 10 -9.03 23.10 34.06
C GLU A 10 -8.86 23.63 32.64
N ASN A 11 -9.53 22.97 31.70
CA ASN A 11 -9.58 23.34 30.28
C ASN A 11 -8.21 23.68 29.67
N PRO A 12 -7.24 22.74 29.74
CA PRO A 12 -5.91 22.97 29.21
C PRO A 12 -5.98 23.29 27.71
N ASN A 13 -5.17 24.26 27.30
CA ASN A 13 -5.06 24.68 25.91
C ASN A 13 -3.60 24.74 25.47
N PHE A 14 -3.38 24.54 24.18
CA PHE A 14 -2.09 24.75 23.53
C PHE A 14 -2.31 25.10 22.06
N SER A 15 -1.29 25.65 21.41
CA SER A 15 -1.36 26.05 20.00
C SER A 15 -0.26 25.42 19.16
N ILE A 16 -0.59 25.02 17.94
CA ILE A 16 0.36 24.54 16.93
C ILE A 16 0.43 25.56 15.79
N THR A 17 1.64 25.98 15.42
CA THR A 17 1.85 26.87 14.27
C THR A 17 2.18 26.03 13.03
N LEU A 18 1.44 26.26 11.96
CA LEU A 18 1.62 25.61 10.66
C LEU A 18 2.06 26.64 9.62
N THR A 19 3.16 26.33 8.93
CA THR A 19 3.69 27.16 7.84
C THR A 19 3.69 26.39 6.53
N ARG A 20 3.31 27.04 5.44
CA ARG A 20 3.38 26.48 4.09
C ARG A 20 3.87 27.52 3.10
N VAL A 21 4.69 27.07 2.15
CA VAL A 21 5.26 27.91 1.10
C VAL A 21 4.72 27.44 -0.25
N LEU A 22 4.20 28.37 -1.05
CA LEU A 22 3.63 28.10 -2.38
C LEU A 22 4.19 29.04 -3.45
N GLN A 23 4.38 28.55 -4.68
CA GLN A 23 4.79 29.41 -5.80
C GLN A 23 3.67 30.35 -6.28
N LYS A 24 2.40 29.94 -6.14
CA LYS A 24 1.23 30.72 -6.54
C LYS A 24 0.36 31.02 -5.32
N ARG A 25 -0.17 32.24 -5.25
CA ARG A 25 -1.14 32.61 -4.21
C ARG A 25 -2.37 31.70 -4.35
N THR A 26 -2.82 31.17 -3.23
CA THR A 26 -4.05 30.37 -3.11
C THR A 26 -5.02 31.13 -2.21
N SER A 27 -6.33 30.91 -2.39
CA SER A 27 -7.35 31.55 -1.56
C SER A 27 -7.27 31.09 -0.10
N LEU A 28 -7.55 31.99 0.83
CA LEU A 28 -7.57 31.69 2.27
C LEU A 28 -8.59 30.60 2.61
N ASP A 29 -9.75 30.55 1.94
CA ASP A 29 -10.74 29.49 2.11
C ASP A 29 -10.19 28.09 1.80
N LYS A 30 -9.36 27.96 0.76
CA LYS A 30 -8.71 26.68 0.44
C LYS A 30 -7.68 26.30 1.49
N ILE A 31 -6.91 27.27 1.99
CA ILE A 31 -5.96 27.06 3.08
C ILE A 31 -6.68 26.63 4.34
N GLN A 32 -7.77 27.32 4.69
CA GLN A 32 -8.60 27.02 5.85
C GLN A 32 -9.12 25.59 5.82
N LYS A 33 -9.74 25.15 4.72
CA LYS A 33 -10.24 23.78 4.56
C LYS A 33 -9.14 22.72 4.74
N GLN A 34 -7.92 23.02 4.33
CA GLN A 34 -6.79 22.09 4.51
C GLN A 34 -6.34 22.03 5.98
N ILE A 35 -6.26 23.17 6.66
CA ILE A 35 -5.92 23.20 8.09
C ILE A 35 -7.03 22.53 8.91
N GLU A 36 -8.30 22.76 8.56
CA GLU A 36 -9.45 22.10 9.18
C GLU A 36 -9.37 20.58 9.02
N PHE A 37 -9.03 20.08 7.84
CA PHE A 37 -8.82 18.66 7.61
C PHE A 37 -7.71 18.09 8.52
N ILE A 38 -6.55 18.77 8.60
CA ILE A 38 -5.43 18.35 9.46
C ILE A 38 -5.85 18.35 10.93
N ALA A 39 -6.43 19.44 11.42
CA ALA A 39 -6.82 19.60 12.83
C ALA A 39 -7.94 18.65 13.24
N LYS A 40 -8.92 18.41 12.36
CA LYS A 40 -10.04 17.49 12.63
C LYS A 40 -9.58 16.03 12.71
N SER A 41 -8.59 15.64 11.90
CA SER A 41 -8.05 14.29 11.91
C SER A 41 -7.13 14.00 13.09
N ALA A 42 -6.54 15.03 13.71
CA ALA A 42 -5.57 14.88 14.79
C ALA A 42 -6.17 14.83 16.20
N ARG A 43 -7.51 14.89 16.33
CA ARG A 43 -8.20 15.04 17.63
C ARG A 43 -9.19 13.92 17.92
N ASP A 44 -9.43 13.70 19.20
CA ASP A 44 -10.63 12.99 19.67
C ASP A 44 -11.81 13.98 19.89
N TYR A 45 -12.97 13.46 20.32
CA TYR A 45 -14.18 14.26 20.54
C TYR A 45 -14.11 15.21 21.75
N ARG A 46 -13.10 15.11 22.61
CA ARG A 46 -12.95 15.89 23.86
C ARG A 46 -12.08 17.13 23.68
N TRP A 47 -11.36 17.24 22.56
CA TRP A 47 -10.61 18.42 22.18
C TRP A 47 -11.41 19.28 21.20
N LYS A 48 -11.58 20.57 21.49
CA LYS A 48 -12.06 21.58 20.53
C LYS A 48 -10.86 22.23 19.86
N TYR A 49 -11.05 22.77 18.65
CA TYR A 49 -10.02 23.54 17.99
C TYR A 49 -10.57 24.82 17.36
N GLU A 50 -9.72 25.84 17.29
CA GLU A 50 -9.96 27.11 16.61
C GLU A 50 -8.75 27.40 15.70
N ILE A 51 -9.00 27.95 14.52
CA ILE A 51 -7.95 28.22 13.53
C ILE A 51 -7.87 29.72 13.28
N SER A 52 -6.67 30.27 13.39
CA SER A 52 -6.35 31.64 13.00
C SER A 52 -5.35 31.63 11.86
N ILE A 53 -5.72 32.22 10.72
CA ILE A 53 -4.89 32.26 9.51
C ILE A 53 -4.41 33.69 9.31
N SER A 54 -3.10 33.88 9.21
CA SER A 54 -2.53 35.19 8.89
C SER A 54 -2.61 35.47 7.39
N GLU A 55 -2.67 36.75 7.01
CA GLU A 55 -2.53 37.16 5.62
C GLU A 55 -1.19 36.63 5.05
N PRO A 56 -1.19 36.05 3.84
CA PRO A 56 0.00 35.44 3.30
C PRO A 56 1.02 36.50 2.90
N VAL A 57 2.28 36.28 3.28
CA VAL A 57 3.38 37.19 2.99
C VAL A 57 4.13 36.68 1.76
N ARG A 58 4.42 37.56 0.80
CA ARG A 58 5.27 37.22 -0.35
C ARG A 58 6.74 37.45 0.02
N SER A 59 7.57 36.43 -0.15
CA SER A 59 9.02 36.48 0.06
C SER A 59 9.72 35.57 -0.95
N ASN A 60 10.77 36.08 -1.62
CA ASN A 60 11.56 35.36 -2.65
C ASN A 60 10.68 34.64 -3.69
N ASP A 61 9.74 35.38 -4.30
CA ASP A 61 8.76 34.87 -5.28
C ASP A 61 7.86 33.72 -4.83
N LYS A 62 7.79 33.48 -3.52
CA LYS A 62 6.91 32.50 -2.91
C LYS A 62 5.94 33.18 -1.94
N TRP A 63 4.78 32.57 -1.77
CA TRP A 63 3.78 32.96 -0.80
C TRP A 63 3.90 32.08 0.44
N ILE A 64 4.12 32.71 1.59
CA ILE A 64 4.22 32.06 2.88
C ILE A 64 2.88 32.21 3.60
N PHE A 65 2.26 31.08 3.91
CA PHE A 65 1.03 30.99 4.67
C PHE A 65 1.38 30.54 6.09
N LYS A 66 0.91 31.29 7.08
CA LYS A 66 1.05 30.95 8.51
C LYS A 66 -0.35 30.79 9.10
N SER A 67 -0.55 29.68 9.79
CA SER A 67 -1.78 29.36 10.50
C SER A 67 -1.47 28.92 11.91
N ILE A 68 -2.30 29.29 12.88
CA ILE A 68 -2.19 28.85 14.26
C ILE A 68 -3.46 28.08 14.59
N VAL A 69 -3.30 26.84 15.06
CA VAL A 69 -4.41 25.99 15.51
C VAL A 69 -4.37 25.92 17.02
N PHE A 70 -5.40 26.46 17.68
CA PHE A 70 -5.57 26.43 19.12
C PHE A 70 -6.40 25.20 19.50
N PHE A 71 -5.86 24.31 20.32
CA PHE A 71 -6.57 23.15 20.86
C PHE A 71 -6.96 23.43 22.31
N THR A 72 -8.22 23.21 22.66
CA THR A 72 -8.74 23.34 24.03
C THR A 72 -9.45 22.07 24.44
N ARG A 73 -9.01 21.44 25.53
CA ARG A 73 -9.65 20.24 26.05
C ARG A 73 -10.83 20.61 26.95
N ILE A 74 -11.93 19.86 26.86
CA ILE A 74 -13.08 20.05 27.74
C ILE A 74 -12.87 19.21 29.02
N GLY A 75 -12.84 19.85 30.18
CA GLY A 75 -12.77 19.21 31.49
C GLY A 75 -11.44 19.41 32.23
N SER A 76 -11.28 18.70 33.35
CA SER A 76 -10.14 18.83 34.27
C SER A 76 -9.31 17.55 34.28
N PHE A 77 -7.99 17.66 34.03
CA PHE A 77 -7.08 16.53 33.88
C PHE A 77 -5.72 16.80 34.54
N THR A 78 -4.99 15.74 34.86
CA THR A 78 -3.62 15.87 35.36
C THR A 78 -2.66 16.28 34.25
N SER A 79 -1.59 17.00 34.59
CA SER A 79 -0.58 17.49 33.64
C SER A 79 0.02 16.39 32.75
N SER A 80 0.31 15.22 33.32
CA SER A 80 0.88 14.08 32.57
C SER A 80 -0.03 13.56 31.46
N VAL A 81 -1.35 13.53 31.69
CA VAL A 81 -2.32 13.10 30.67
C VAL A 81 -2.42 14.16 29.56
N ILE A 82 -2.29 15.44 29.91
CA ILE A 82 -2.34 16.55 28.95
C ILE A 82 -1.10 16.53 28.05
N GLU A 83 0.09 16.36 28.62
CA GLU A 83 1.35 16.30 27.88
C GLU A 83 1.39 15.12 26.90
N ASN A 84 0.98 13.93 27.34
CA ASN A 84 0.91 12.75 26.47
C ASN A 84 -0.05 12.96 25.29
N GLN A 85 -1.22 13.57 25.54
CA GLN A 85 -2.17 13.86 24.47
C GLN A 85 -1.70 14.96 23.54
N LYS A 86 -1.06 16.00 24.07
CA LYS A 86 -0.43 17.06 23.29
C LYS A 86 0.60 16.47 22.31
N ALA A 87 1.48 15.60 22.78
CA ALA A 87 2.47 14.93 21.95
C ALA A 87 1.84 14.09 20.83
N CYS A 88 0.74 13.37 21.12
CA CYS A 88 -0.01 12.63 20.10
C CYS A 88 -0.61 13.56 19.03
N ILE A 89 -1.25 14.65 19.44
CA ILE A 89 -1.86 15.63 18.52
C ILE A 89 -0.78 16.28 17.65
N GLU A 90 0.35 16.70 18.24
CA GLU A 90 1.47 17.31 17.51
C GLU A 90 2.04 16.35 16.45
N ARG A 91 2.21 15.07 16.80
CA ARG A 91 2.67 14.04 15.86
C ARG A 91 1.67 13.86 14.71
N GLU A 92 0.38 13.72 15.00
CA GLU A 92 -0.64 13.52 13.97
C GLU A 92 -0.79 14.73 13.06
N VAL A 93 -0.75 15.96 13.61
CA VAL A 93 -0.76 17.20 12.83
C VAL A 93 0.46 17.26 11.90
N SER A 94 1.65 16.88 12.39
CA SER A 94 2.87 16.82 11.59
C SER A 94 2.77 15.79 10.45
N GLU A 95 2.38 14.55 10.75
CA GLU A 95 2.26 13.47 9.78
C GLU A 95 1.24 13.80 8.68
N ARG A 96 0.07 14.32 9.08
CA ARG A 96 -0.98 14.74 8.14
C ARG A 96 -0.56 15.96 7.33
N GLY A 97 0.06 16.95 7.95
CA GLY A 97 0.60 18.13 7.26
C GLY A 97 1.67 17.78 6.22
N ALA A 98 2.43 16.71 6.47
CA ALA A 98 3.44 16.17 5.57
C ALA A 98 2.90 15.17 4.52
N SER A 99 1.60 14.84 4.57
CA SER A 99 1.00 13.81 3.72
C SER A 99 1.03 14.15 2.24
N THR A 100 1.05 13.10 1.40
CA THR A 100 1.09 13.19 -0.07
C THR A 100 -0.13 13.89 -0.67
N SER A 101 -1.25 13.97 0.08
CA SER A 101 -2.45 14.72 -0.31
C SER A 101 -2.18 16.22 -0.50
N PHE A 102 -1.10 16.76 0.07
CA PHE A 102 -0.67 18.15 -0.13
C PHE A 102 0.44 18.31 -1.20
N MET A 103 0.76 17.23 -1.93
CA MET A 103 1.75 17.16 -3.02
C MET A 103 3.14 17.69 -2.62
N SER A 104 3.83 18.41 -3.51
CA SER A 104 5.18 18.97 -3.30
C SER A 104 5.27 20.08 -2.26
N ASN A 105 4.14 20.57 -1.74
CA ASN A 105 4.09 21.72 -0.83
C ASN A 105 3.48 21.30 0.51
N LYS A 106 4.31 20.72 1.39
CA LYS A 106 3.90 20.24 2.73
C LYS A 106 3.61 21.39 3.69
N TRP A 107 2.80 21.13 4.72
CA TRP A 107 2.71 21.97 5.91
C TRP A 107 3.81 21.59 6.89
N TYR A 108 4.46 22.59 7.46
CA TYR A 108 5.51 22.42 8.47
C TYR A 108 4.99 22.88 9.82
N VAL A 109 5.16 22.04 10.84
CA VAL A 109 4.86 22.37 12.24
C VAL A 109 6.05 23.15 12.80
N ASN A 110 5.84 24.42 13.10
CA ASN A 110 6.83 25.24 13.79
C ASN A 110 6.54 25.19 15.30
N ASN A 111 7.39 24.50 16.05
CA ASN A 111 7.41 24.65 17.50
C ASN A 111 8.10 25.98 17.84
N ALA A 112 7.60 26.70 18.84
CA ALA A 112 8.00 28.08 19.18
C ALA A 112 9.52 28.27 19.47
N GLU A 113 10.29 27.19 19.62
CA GLU A 113 11.75 27.24 19.78
C GLU A 113 12.54 27.38 18.46
N HIS A 114 11.94 27.17 17.29
CA HIS A 114 12.65 27.09 15.99
C HIS A 114 12.46 28.29 15.05
N GLU A 115 11.87 29.39 15.50
CA GLU A 115 11.49 30.50 14.60
C GLU A 115 12.69 31.38 14.17
N LYS A 116 13.81 31.37 14.90
CA LYS A 116 14.99 32.22 14.61
C LYS A 116 16.05 31.57 13.71
N GLN A 117 16.09 30.24 13.59
CA GLN A 117 17.08 29.54 12.76
C GLN A 117 16.63 29.41 11.29
N HIS A 118 15.32 29.41 11.02
CA HIS A 118 14.81 29.07 9.69
C HIS A 118 14.95 30.16 8.63
N ILE A 119 15.02 31.44 9.01
CA ILE A 119 15.16 32.56 8.05
C ILE A 119 16.61 32.69 7.56
N GLN A 120 17.62 32.42 8.40
CA GLN A 120 19.03 32.43 7.99
C GLN A 120 19.46 31.17 7.20
N ILE A 121 18.76 30.04 7.37
CA ILE A 121 19.03 28.80 6.60
C ILE A 121 18.64 28.93 5.11
N ILE A 122 17.75 29.86 4.75
CA ILE A 122 17.32 30.09 3.36
C ILE A 122 18.39 30.84 2.55
N GLU A 123 19.08 31.82 3.15
CA GLU A 123 20.10 32.62 2.44
C GLU A 123 21.43 31.88 2.24
N VAL A 124 21.80 30.95 3.13
CA VAL A 124 23.07 30.20 3.02
C VAL A 124 22.96 28.99 2.07
N LYS A 125 21.74 28.46 1.84
CA LYS A 125 21.53 27.27 0.99
C LYS A 125 21.52 27.55 -0.52
N GLU A 126 21.23 28.76 -0.97
CA GLU A 126 21.18 29.06 -2.42
C GLU A 126 22.55 29.08 -3.11
N LYS A 127 23.66 29.29 -2.37
CA LYS A 127 25.02 29.18 -2.93
C LYS A 127 25.61 27.76 -2.93
N ASN A 128 25.10 26.86 -2.09
CA ASN A 128 25.59 25.47 -2.00
C ASN A 128 24.68 24.45 -2.71
N GLN A 129 23.47 24.83 -3.14
CA GLN A 129 22.50 23.93 -3.77
C GLN A 129 22.70 23.64 -5.28
N GLU A 130 23.62 24.33 -5.97
CA GLU A 130 24.04 23.91 -7.32
C GLU A 130 24.99 22.70 -7.29
N GLU A 131 25.69 22.44 -6.18
CA GLU A 131 26.60 21.29 -6.06
C GLU A 131 26.01 20.10 -5.25
N GLU A 132 25.11 20.32 -4.27
CA GLU A 132 24.58 19.25 -3.41
C GLU A 132 23.28 18.57 -3.88
N ASN A 133 22.58 19.06 -4.90
CA ASN A 133 21.38 18.40 -5.45
C ASN A 133 21.69 17.13 -6.29
N LYS A 134 22.92 16.62 -6.23
CA LYS A 134 23.28 15.25 -6.66
C LYS A 134 23.15 14.19 -5.57
N SER A 135 22.78 14.53 -4.32
CA SER A 135 22.73 13.50 -3.27
C SER A 135 21.58 13.66 -2.27
N LYS A 136 20.37 13.35 -2.74
CA LYS A 136 19.52 12.40 -2.03
C LYS A 136 19.20 11.26 -2.99
N THR A 137 20.25 10.54 -3.34
CA THR A 137 20.11 9.17 -3.83
C THR A 137 19.25 8.46 -2.79
N ILE A 138 18.03 8.09 -3.18
CA ILE A 138 17.55 6.74 -2.88
C ILE A 138 18.81 5.89 -3.06
N HIS A 139 19.35 5.25 -2.00
CA HIS A 139 20.51 4.37 -2.18
C HIS A 139 20.26 3.62 -3.47
N PRO A 140 21.17 3.65 -4.47
CA PRO A 140 20.89 3.05 -5.75
C PRO A 140 20.57 1.60 -5.45
N ILE A 141 19.27 1.28 -5.45
CA ILE A 141 18.82 -0.08 -5.38
C ILE A 141 19.37 -0.62 -6.67
N ASN A 142 20.37 -1.50 -6.54
CA ASN A 142 20.99 -2.09 -7.71
C ASN A 142 19.87 -2.79 -8.47
N VAL A 143 19.40 -2.16 -9.56
CA VAL A 143 18.30 -2.67 -10.35
C VAL A 143 18.80 -3.94 -10.98
N LYS A 144 18.12 -5.04 -10.71
CA LYS A 144 18.53 -6.33 -11.25
C LYS A 144 18.22 -6.38 -12.73
N LYS A 145 18.99 -7.15 -13.47
CA LYS A 145 18.78 -7.45 -14.88
C LYS A 145 18.25 -8.87 -15.03
N TRP A 146 17.81 -9.23 -16.23
CA TRP A 146 17.31 -10.59 -16.51
C TRP A 146 18.29 -11.68 -16.07
N GLU A 147 19.59 -11.49 -16.32
CA GLU A 147 20.65 -12.43 -15.91
C GLU A 147 20.73 -12.69 -14.39
N ASP A 148 20.24 -11.75 -13.56
CA ASP A 148 20.23 -11.89 -12.09
C ASP A 148 19.02 -12.68 -11.56
N LEU A 149 18.00 -12.92 -12.39
CA LEU A 149 16.74 -13.58 -12.00
C LEU A 149 16.83 -15.08 -12.25
N ILE A 150 17.78 -15.73 -11.56
CA ILE A 150 18.01 -17.17 -11.70
C ILE A 150 16.87 -17.95 -11.02
N VAL A 151 16.15 -18.75 -11.81
CA VAL A 151 15.14 -19.70 -11.30
C VAL A 151 15.83 -21.04 -11.01
N PRO A 152 15.87 -21.50 -9.75
CA PRO A 152 16.47 -22.80 -9.43
C PRO A 152 15.68 -23.95 -10.08
N GLU A 153 16.39 -24.88 -10.73
CA GLU A 153 15.78 -26.00 -11.48
C GLU A 153 14.99 -26.94 -10.57
N GLU A 154 15.42 -27.10 -9.33
CA GLU A 154 14.74 -27.92 -8.33
C GLU A 154 13.33 -27.42 -7.99
N LEU A 155 13.03 -26.13 -8.24
CA LEU A 155 11.68 -25.58 -8.07
C LEU A 155 10.76 -25.90 -9.26
N LEU A 156 11.29 -26.41 -10.37
CA LEU A 156 10.54 -26.78 -11.57
C LEU A 156 10.54 -28.29 -11.85
N GLY A 157 11.42 -29.06 -11.21
CA GLY A 157 11.58 -30.50 -11.41
C GLY A 157 10.51 -31.38 -10.74
N GLU A 158 10.76 -32.69 -10.75
CA GLU A 158 9.84 -33.74 -10.25
C GLU A 158 9.50 -33.57 -8.76
N ASN A 159 10.46 -33.14 -7.93
CA ASN A 159 10.29 -32.93 -6.48
C ASN A 159 10.04 -31.44 -6.12
N SER A 160 9.46 -30.68 -7.05
CA SER A 160 9.26 -29.24 -6.88
C SER A 160 8.31 -28.90 -5.74
N ASP A 161 7.34 -29.76 -5.40
CA ASP A 161 6.42 -29.50 -4.31
C ASP A 161 7.12 -29.51 -2.94
N GLU A 162 8.01 -30.46 -2.71
CA GLU A 162 8.85 -30.54 -1.51
C GLU A 162 9.80 -29.35 -1.46
N LYS A 163 10.45 -29.02 -2.59
CA LYS A 163 11.41 -27.91 -2.66
C LYS A 163 10.76 -26.55 -2.44
N LEU A 164 9.55 -26.33 -2.95
CA LEU A 164 8.77 -25.13 -2.65
C LEU A 164 8.41 -25.04 -1.16
N ARG A 165 8.11 -26.16 -0.49
CA ARG A 165 7.82 -26.16 0.95
C ARG A 165 9.04 -25.88 1.81
N GLU A 166 10.23 -26.24 1.35
CA GLU A 166 11.50 -26.00 2.04
C GLU A 166 12.04 -24.58 1.81
N HIS A 167 11.75 -23.99 0.64
CA HIS A 167 12.32 -22.71 0.24
C HIS A 167 11.81 -21.53 1.08
N ASP A 168 12.71 -20.67 1.54
CA ASP A 168 12.41 -19.58 2.48
C ASP A 168 11.37 -18.57 2.00
N ALA A 169 11.29 -18.35 0.68
CA ALA A 169 10.27 -17.48 0.09
C ALA A 169 8.88 -18.15 0.00
N TRP A 170 8.82 -19.47 -0.12
CA TRP A 170 7.63 -20.21 -0.54
C TRP A 170 7.01 -21.05 0.58
N LYS A 171 7.76 -21.41 1.63
CA LYS A 171 7.36 -22.30 2.73
C LYS A 171 6.07 -21.94 3.48
N ASN A 172 5.59 -20.70 3.33
CA ASN A 172 4.38 -20.18 3.97
C ASN A 172 3.22 -19.97 2.98
N ILE A 173 3.33 -20.49 1.76
CA ILE A 173 2.32 -20.40 0.72
C ILE A 173 1.83 -21.81 0.41
N TYR A 174 0.55 -22.06 0.68
CA TYR A 174 -0.02 -23.39 0.67
C TYR A 174 -1.03 -23.56 -0.48
N GLY A 175 -1.04 -24.74 -1.09
CA GLY A 175 -2.09 -25.15 -2.03
C GLY A 175 -2.05 -24.49 -3.42
N VAL A 176 -0.99 -23.76 -3.77
CA VAL A 176 -0.86 -23.04 -5.04
C VAL A 176 0.45 -23.33 -5.80
N ASN A 177 1.06 -24.49 -5.52
CA ASN A 177 2.33 -24.90 -6.14
C ASN A 177 2.28 -24.95 -7.68
N PRO A 178 1.21 -25.48 -8.32
CA PRO A 178 1.12 -25.45 -9.79
C PRO A 178 1.17 -24.03 -10.35
N GLN A 179 0.48 -23.07 -9.71
CA GLN A 179 0.47 -21.67 -10.11
C GLN A 179 1.87 -21.05 -9.98
N ILE A 180 2.58 -21.34 -8.87
CA ILE A 180 3.96 -20.88 -8.65
C ILE A 180 4.86 -21.39 -9.77
N ARG A 181 4.83 -22.69 -10.09
CA ARG A 181 5.64 -23.28 -11.17
C ARG A 181 5.40 -22.62 -12.52
N VAL A 182 4.16 -22.36 -12.91
CA VAL A 182 3.87 -21.71 -14.19
C VAL A 182 4.48 -20.29 -14.24
N ILE A 183 4.40 -19.54 -13.15
CA ILE A 183 5.02 -18.21 -13.08
C ILE A 183 6.54 -18.31 -13.17
N LEU A 184 7.15 -19.24 -12.43
CA LEU A 184 8.60 -19.47 -12.46
C LEU A 184 9.07 -19.88 -13.86
N SER A 185 8.33 -20.74 -14.56
CA SER A 185 8.62 -21.11 -15.96
C SER A 185 8.57 -19.91 -16.90
N ASN A 186 7.61 -18.99 -16.72
CA ASN A 186 7.54 -17.77 -17.52
C ASN A 186 8.70 -16.81 -17.23
N ILE A 187 9.11 -16.69 -15.96
CA ILE A 187 10.27 -15.89 -15.57
C ILE A 187 11.55 -16.50 -16.15
N LYS A 188 11.72 -17.82 -16.05
CA LYS A 188 12.84 -18.55 -16.65
C LYS A 188 12.90 -18.34 -18.16
N ARG A 189 11.77 -18.42 -18.85
CA ARG A 189 11.69 -18.14 -20.29
C ARG A 189 12.11 -16.71 -20.63
N ALA A 190 11.64 -15.73 -19.85
CA ALA A 190 12.04 -14.33 -20.03
C ALA A 190 13.54 -14.15 -19.74
N GLN A 191 14.07 -14.77 -18.68
CA GLN A 191 15.49 -14.78 -18.33
C GLN A 191 16.35 -15.32 -19.48
N GLU A 192 16.04 -16.53 -19.98
CA GLU A 192 16.76 -17.21 -21.07
C GLU A 192 16.76 -16.42 -22.38
N THR A 193 15.74 -15.59 -22.59
CA THR A 193 15.59 -14.77 -23.80
C THR A 193 15.96 -13.30 -23.57
N ASN A 194 16.58 -12.97 -22.43
CA ASN A 194 16.89 -11.60 -22.01
C ASN A 194 15.71 -10.63 -22.18
N GLY A 195 14.52 -11.11 -21.81
CA GLY A 195 13.28 -10.36 -21.88
C GLY A 195 12.66 -10.26 -23.26
N GLU A 196 13.13 -10.96 -24.31
CA GLU A 196 12.46 -10.95 -25.62
C GLU A 196 11.13 -11.73 -25.60
N SER A 197 11.08 -12.86 -24.89
CA SER A 197 9.86 -13.67 -24.73
C SER A 197 9.21 -13.41 -23.37
N ARG A 198 8.12 -12.62 -23.37
CA ARG A 198 7.47 -12.12 -22.15
C ARG A 198 6.02 -12.64 -22.05
N ASN A 199 5.83 -13.74 -21.34
CA ASN A 199 4.51 -14.30 -21.10
C ASN A 199 3.83 -13.62 -19.91
N HIS A 200 3.33 -12.39 -20.10
CA HIS A 200 2.67 -11.62 -19.05
C HIS A 200 1.56 -12.43 -18.37
N ALA A 201 1.44 -12.27 -17.05
CA ALA A 201 0.58 -13.10 -16.23
C ALA A 201 -0.49 -12.30 -15.49
N VAL A 202 -1.72 -12.79 -15.52
CA VAL A 202 -2.80 -12.37 -14.63
C VAL A 202 -3.08 -13.47 -13.63
N LEU A 203 -2.90 -13.16 -12.35
CA LEU A 203 -3.28 -13.99 -11.22
C LEU A 203 -4.70 -13.58 -10.85
N PHE A 204 -5.69 -14.46 -11.03
CA PHE A 204 -7.09 -14.13 -10.76
C PHE A 204 -7.75 -15.11 -9.81
N GLY A 205 -8.72 -14.64 -9.05
CA GLY A 205 -9.45 -15.43 -8.06
C GLY A 205 -9.91 -14.56 -6.90
N HIS A 206 -10.63 -15.12 -5.95
CA HIS A 206 -11.10 -14.32 -4.81
C HIS A 206 -9.94 -13.78 -3.94
N ALA A 207 -10.24 -12.77 -3.12
CA ALA A 207 -9.28 -12.19 -2.20
C ALA A 207 -8.88 -13.21 -1.11
N GLY A 208 -7.61 -13.28 -0.73
CA GLY A 208 -7.12 -14.28 0.23
C GLY A 208 -6.70 -15.63 -0.37
N CYS A 209 -6.79 -15.83 -1.69
CA CYS A 209 -6.34 -17.07 -2.35
C CYS A 209 -4.81 -17.17 -2.60
N GLY A 210 -4.00 -16.25 -2.08
CA GLY A 210 -2.53 -16.32 -2.20
C GLY A 210 -1.86 -15.55 -3.34
N LYS A 211 -2.62 -14.80 -4.16
CA LYS A 211 -2.08 -14.03 -5.31
C LYS A 211 -0.97 -13.05 -4.93
N THR A 212 -1.26 -12.13 -4.01
CA THR A 212 -0.30 -11.13 -3.52
C THR A 212 0.87 -11.79 -2.78
N SER A 213 0.60 -12.84 -2.00
CA SER A 213 1.65 -13.60 -1.31
C SER A 213 2.65 -14.21 -2.29
N THR A 214 2.16 -14.77 -3.42
CA THR A 214 3.02 -15.27 -4.50
C THR A 214 3.88 -14.16 -5.09
N MET A 215 3.33 -12.97 -5.33
CA MET A 215 4.09 -11.82 -5.82
C MET A 215 5.19 -11.40 -4.83
N PHE A 216 4.88 -11.30 -3.54
CA PHE A 216 5.89 -10.97 -2.52
C PHE A 216 6.95 -12.07 -2.35
N ALA A 217 6.59 -13.35 -2.51
CA ALA A 217 7.53 -14.44 -2.50
C ALA A 217 8.50 -14.39 -3.69
N LEU A 218 8.04 -13.98 -4.88
CA LEU A 218 8.93 -13.76 -6.04
C LEU A 218 9.97 -12.68 -5.73
N GLU A 219 9.55 -11.53 -5.22
CA GLU A 219 10.47 -10.46 -4.85
C GLU A 219 11.44 -10.91 -3.75
N LYS A 220 10.95 -11.66 -2.75
CA LYS A 220 11.81 -12.22 -1.70
C LYS A 220 12.84 -13.20 -2.27
N MET A 221 12.45 -14.04 -3.23
CA MET A 221 13.33 -15.02 -3.87
C MET A 221 14.40 -14.34 -4.72
N PHE A 222 14.03 -13.36 -5.54
CA PHE A 222 14.98 -12.66 -6.41
C PHE A 222 15.72 -11.51 -5.70
N GLY A 223 15.26 -11.06 -4.54
CA GLY A 223 15.85 -9.97 -3.78
C GLY A 223 15.43 -8.57 -4.25
N GLN A 224 15.82 -7.56 -3.49
CA GLN A 224 15.51 -6.16 -3.75
C GLN A 224 16.04 -5.72 -5.14
N GLY A 225 15.29 -4.86 -5.83
CA GLY A 225 15.66 -4.36 -7.16
C GLY A 225 15.23 -5.25 -8.33
N SER A 226 14.64 -6.42 -8.06
CA SER A 226 14.08 -7.32 -9.08
C SER A 226 12.70 -6.91 -9.59
N VAL A 227 11.96 -6.14 -8.80
CA VAL A 227 10.54 -5.86 -9.03
C VAL A 227 10.25 -4.36 -8.92
N LEU A 228 9.49 -3.83 -9.88
CA LEU A 228 8.79 -2.56 -9.76
C LEU A 228 7.34 -2.81 -9.33
N LYS A 229 6.96 -2.35 -8.14
CA LYS A 229 5.58 -2.49 -7.62
C LYS A 229 4.75 -1.26 -7.95
N LEU A 230 3.53 -1.51 -8.42
CA LEU A 230 2.54 -0.51 -8.75
C LEU A 230 1.23 -0.87 -8.04
N ASP A 231 0.61 0.13 -7.43
CA ASP A 231 -0.72 0.00 -6.84
C ASP A 231 -1.73 0.60 -7.81
N ALA A 232 -2.63 -0.23 -8.33
CA ALA A 232 -3.63 0.15 -9.30
C ALA A 232 -4.49 1.35 -8.85
N THR A 233 -4.77 1.46 -7.55
CA THR A 233 -5.67 2.49 -7.02
C THR A 233 -5.04 3.87 -6.92
N SER A 234 -3.71 3.94 -6.83
CA SER A 234 -2.94 5.19 -6.74
C SER A 234 -2.21 5.55 -8.04
N THR A 235 -2.22 4.64 -9.02
CA THR A 235 -1.54 4.81 -10.30
C THR A 235 -2.32 5.74 -11.23
N THR A 236 -1.76 6.92 -11.49
CA THR A 236 -2.27 7.86 -12.51
C THR A 236 -1.38 7.84 -13.75
N LYS A 237 -1.94 8.19 -14.92
CA LYS A 237 -1.17 8.34 -16.16
C LYS A 237 0.06 9.25 -15.99
N ALA A 238 -0.14 10.42 -15.37
CA ALA A 238 0.93 11.38 -15.14
C ALA A 238 2.01 10.85 -14.17
N GLY A 239 1.60 10.10 -13.15
CA GLY A 239 2.51 9.44 -12.22
C GLY A 239 3.38 8.40 -12.93
N LEU A 240 2.79 7.54 -13.76
CA LEU A 240 3.53 6.56 -14.55
C LEU A 240 4.48 7.22 -15.54
N GLU A 241 4.03 8.24 -16.27
CA GLU A 241 4.90 8.97 -17.19
C GLU A 241 6.09 9.60 -16.47
N LYS A 242 5.87 10.21 -15.31
CA LYS A 242 6.95 10.80 -14.51
C LYS A 242 7.94 9.72 -14.04
N LEU A 243 7.43 8.60 -13.55
CA LEU A 243 8.22 7.47 -13.08
C LEU A 243 9.12 6.92 -14.21
N PHE A 244 8.52 6.58 -15.35
CA PHE A 244 9.23 5.96 -16.48
C PHE A 244 10.04 6.92 -17.34
N PHE A 245 9.86 8.23 -17.28
CA PHE A 245 10.66 9.15 -18.11
C PHE A 245 11.54 10.11 -17.30
N GLY A 246 11.34 10.22 -15.99
CA GLY A 246 12.06 11.19 -15.16
C GLY A 246 12.66 10.67 -13.88
N GLU A 247 12.22 9.53 -13.34
CA GLU A 247 12.67 9.06 -12.01
C GLU A 247 13.46 7.75 -12.07
N LEU A 248 13.11 6.83 -12.98
CA LEU A 248 13.82 5.55 -13.12
C LEU A 248 14.96 5.68 -14.13
N ASP A 249 16.21 5.44 -13.73
CA ASP A 249 17.33 5.28 -14.66
C ASP A 249 17.26 3.92 -15.36
N GLU A 250 16.97 2.86 -14.59
CA GLU A 250 16.75 1.50 -15.07
C GLU A 250 15.40 0.97 -14.58
N VAL A 251 14.77 0.09 -15.36
CA VAL A 251 13.48 -0.52 -15.03
C VAL A 251 13.73 -1.98 -14.64
N PRO A 252 13.31 -2.41 -13.43
CA PRO A 252 13.41 -3.81 -13.03
C PRO A 252 12.72 -4.76 -14.02
N PRO A 253 13.19 -6.01 -14.15
CA PRO A 253 12.69 -6.93 -15.17
C PRO A 253 11.27 -7.41 -14.86
N LEU A 254 10.86 -7.40 -13.59
CA LEU A 254 9.50 -7.72 -13.17
C LEU A 254 8.73 -6.46 -12.83
N VAL A 255 7.48 -6.39 -13.28
CA VAL A 255 6.53 -5.35 -12.86
C VAL A 255 5.32 -6.00 -12.23
N PHE A 256 5.01 -5.59 -11.01
CA PHE A 256 3.88 -6.09 -10.23
C PHE A 256 2.80 -5.03 -10.11
N MET A 257 1.57 -5.38 -10.49
CA MET A 257 0.41 -4.51 -10.29
C MET A 257 -0.67 -5.22 -9.49
N GLU A 258 -0.94 -4.73 -8.29
CA GLU A 258 -1.99 -5.28 -7.44
C GLU A 258 -3.36 -4.72 -7.80
N GLU A 259 -4.39 -5.58 -7.78
CA GLU A 259 -5.79 -5.23 -8.03
C GLU A 259 -6.01 -4.42 -9.31
N ALA A 260 -5.42 -4.91 -10.41
CA ALA A 260 -5.39 -4.20 -11.69
C ALA A 260 -6.78 -3.83 -12.24
N GLU A 261 -7.83 -4.56 -11.88
CA GLU A 261 -9.22 -4.24 -12.26
C GLU A 261 -9.75 -2.94 -11.65
N LYS A 262 -9.05 -2.37 -10.66
CA LYS A 262 -9.39 -1.10 -10.01
C LYS A 262 -8.68 0.10 -10.62
N ALA A 263 -7.72 -0.12 -11.52
CA ALA A 263 -6.96 0.97 -12.14
C ALA A 263 -7.85 1.79 -13.08
N ASP A 264 -7.53 3.08 -13.21
CA ASP A 264 -8.07 3.91 -14.29
C ASP A 264 -7.63 3.35 -15.65
N PRO A 265 -8.55 2.96 -16.55
CA PRO A 265 -8.20 2.47 -17.87
C PRO A 265 -7.32 3.44 -18.66
N GLU A 266 -7.47 4.76 -18.49
CA GLU A 266 -6.60 5.74 -19.18
C GLU A 266 -5.16 5.70 -18.68
N ALA A 267 -4.95 5.42 -17.40
CA ALA A 267 -3.62 5.23 -16.83
C ALA A 267 -2.93 3.98 -17.40
N LEU A 268 -3.70 2.92 -17.67
CA LEU A 268 -3.17 1.68 -18.21
C LEU A 268 -2.92 1.70 -19.72
N LYS A 269 -3.49 2.62 -20.50
CA LYS A 269 -3.27 2.66 -21.97
C LYS A 269 -1.80 2.77 -22.35
N ILE A 270 -1.01 3.47 -21.54
CA ILE A 270 0.43 3.63 -21.76
C ILE A 270 1.19 2.29 -21.67
N TRP A 271 0.65 1.31 -20.94
CA TRP A 271 1.22 -0.02 -20.82
C TRP A 271 0.99 -0.90 -22.05
N LEU A 272 0.05 -0.58 -22.94
CA LEU A 272 -0.24 -1.46 -24.06
C LEU A 272 0.95 -1.71 -25.00
N GLY A 273 1.82 -0.71 -25.18
CA GLY A 273 3.07 -0.85 -25.93
C GLY A 273 4.19 -1.53 -25.14
N ALA A 274 4.14 -1.47 -23.81
CA ALA A 274 5.07 -2.16 -22.93
C ALA A 274 4.79 -3.67 -22.89
N LEU A 275 3.50 -4.01 -22.97
CA LEU A 275 2.97 -5.36 -22.82
C LEU A 275 2.80 -6.10 -24.15
N ASP A 276 3.18 -5.49 -25.27
CA ASP A 276 3.25 -6.16 -26.56
C ASP A 276 4.71 -6.41 -26.96
N ASP A 277 4.91 -6.97 -28.16
CA ASP A 277 6.24 -7.35 -28.64
C ASP A 277 7.20 -6.17 -28.73
N ARG A 278 6.69 -4.94 -28.86
CA ARG A 278 7.53 -3.74 -28.95
C ARG A 278 8.28 -3.45 -27.65
N GLY A 279 7.70 -3.83 -26.50
CA GLY A 279 8.31 -3.64 -25.20
C GLY A 279 8.76 -2.20 -24.97
N GLU A 280 7.88 -1.23 -25.23
CA GLU A 280 8.23 0.20 -25.19
C GLU A 280 7.10 1.07 -24.64
N ILE A 281 7.48 2.13 -23.94
CA ILE A 281 6.58 3.22 -23.60
C ILE A 281 6.91 4.41 -24.48
N ARG A 282 5.88 5.00 -25.09
CA ARG A 282 5.99 6.22 -25.90
C ARG A 282 5.17 7.35 -25.31
N LYS A 283 5.78 8.52 -25.22
CA LYS A 283 5.11 9.80 -24.93
C LYS A 283 5.24 10.70 -26.14
N ILE A 284 4.15 10.81 -26.89
CA ILE A 284 4.05 11.67 -28.06
C ILE A 284 3.02 12.75 -27.74
N ASN A 285 3.46 14.00 -27.71
CA ASN A 285 2.59 15.17 -27.72
C ASN A 285 3.19 16.24 -28.64
N TYR A 286 2.47 17.34 -28.85
CA TYR A 286 2.92 18.44 -29.71
C TYR A 286 4.31 19.00 -29.35
N ARG A 287 4.78 18.83 -28.11
CA ARG A 287 6.04 19.40 -27.60
C ARG A 287 7.15 18.37 -27.37
N THR A 288 6.83 17.09 -27.20
CA THR A 288 7.81 16.06 -26.82
C THR A 288 7.51 14.74 -27.50
N ASN A 289 8.56 14.11 -28.04
CA ASN A 289 8.55 12.75 -28.54
C ASN A 289 9.60 11.95 -27.76
N GLN A 290 9.18 11.23 -26.72
CA GLN A 290 10.05 10.38 -25.91
C GLN A 290 9.66 8.91 -26.09
N LEU A 291 10.67 8.07 -26.22
CA LEU A 291 10.54 6.62 -26.35
C LEU A 291 11.48 5.97 -25.36
N ARG A 292 10.99 5.00 -24.59
CA ARG A 292 11.79 4.18 -23.70
C ARG A 292 11.48 2.72 -23.94
N LYS A 293 12.49 1.92 -24.25
CA LYS A 293 12.38 0.45 -24.27
C LYS A 293 12.29 -0.06 -22.84
N ILE A 294 11.29 -0.89 -22.57
CA ILE A 294 11.05 -1.56 -21.30
C ILE A 294 10.70 -3.03 -21.52
N GLN A 295 11.72 -3.89 -21.49
CA GLN A 295 11.57 -5.33 -21.62
C GLN A 295 11.27 -5.95 -20.25
N VAL A 296 9.99 -5.89 -19.85
CA VAL A 296 9.55 -6.30 -18.51
C VAL A 296 8.54 -7.45 -18.57
N LEU A 297 8.60 -8.39 -17.64
CA LEU A 297 7.51 -9.33 -17.41
C LEU A 297 6.52 -8.74 -16.40
N PHE A 298 5.38 -8.31 -16.93
CA PHE A 298 4.25 -7.87 -16.14
C PHE A 298 3.48 -9.03 -15.50
N ILE A 299 3.25 -8.93 -14.19
CA ILE A 299 2.42 -9.85 -13.41
C ILE A 299 1.42 -9.00 -12.60
N CYS A 300 0.13 -9.27 -12.74
CA CYS A 300 -0.89 -8.55 -11.99
C CYS A 300 -1.80 -9.47 -11.18
N SER A 301 -2.36 -8.93 -10.09
CA SER A 301 -3.41 -9.60 -9.32
C SER A 301 -4.78 -9.00 -9.64
N VAL A 302 -5.78 -9.86 -9.72
CA VAL A 302 -7.17 -9.48 -10.05
C VAL A 302 -8.15 -10.23 -9.15
N ASN A 303 -9.08 -9.53 -8.51
CA ASN A 303 -10.16 -10.16 -7.74
C ASN A 303 -11.43 -10.39 -8.59
N ASN A 304 -11.68 -9.51 -9.58
CA ASN A 304 -12.81 -9.64 -10.50
C ASN A 304 -12.32 -9.76 -11.94
N LYS A 305 -12.17 -11.01 -12.43
CA LYS A 305 -11.66 -11.29 -13.77
C LYS A 305 -12.55 -10.71 -14.88
N HIS A 306 -13.86 -10.71 -14.69
CA HIS A 306 -14.79 -10.15 -15.67
C HIS A 306 -14.67 -8.62 -15.78
N LEU A 307 -14.45 -7.92 -14.67
CA LEU A 307 -14.17 -6.47 -14.71
C LEU A 307 -12.85 -6.17 -15.41
N PHE A 308 -11.82 -6.99 -15.13
CA PHE A 308 -10.53 -6.90 -15.81
C PHE A 308 -10.63 -7.17 -17.31
N ASP A 309 -11.42 -8.17 -17.72
CA ASP A 309 -11.66 -8.50 -19.13
C ASP A 309 -12.39 -7.37 -19.86
N LYS A 310 -13.30 -6.67 -19.19
CA LYS A 310 -13.97 -5.47 -19.74
C LYS A 310 -13.04 -4.29 -19.96
N MET A 311 -11.86 -4.26 -19.34
CA MET A 311 -10.95 -3.13 -19.48
C MET A 311 -10.52 -2.97 -20.95
N MET A 312 -10.65 -1.73 -21.44
CA MET A 312 -10.21 -1.33 -22.78
C MET A 312 -10.93 -2.05 -23.94
N GLY A 313 -12.26 -2.05 -23.90
CA GLY A 313 -13.09 -2.21 -25.11
C GLY A 313 -13.74 -3.59 -25.31
N SER A 314 -13.80 -4.43 -24.28
CA SER A 314 -14.58 -5.67 -24.31
C SER A 314 -15.89 -5.53 -23.52
N ASP A 315 -16.90 -6.33 -23.90
CA ASP A 315 -18.15 -6.50 -23.16
C ASP A 315 -18.03 -7.48 -21.99
N GLY A 316 -16.85 -8.06 -21.77
CA GLY A 316 -16.55 -9.03 -20.71
C GLY A 316 -16.76 -10.49 -21.13
N THR A 317 -17.25 -10.75 -22.35
CA THR A 317 -17.31 -12.10 -22.94
C THR A 317 -15.97 -12.51 -23.56
N GLN A 318 -15.15 -11.52 -23.93
CA GLN A 318 -13.81 -11.70 -24.47
C GLN A 318 -12.79 -10.91 -23.65
N ALA A 319 -11.51 -11.25 -23.75
CA ALA A 319 -10.46 -10.47 -23.12
C ALA A 319 -10.28 -9.13 -23.85
N GLY A 320 -10.46 -8.01 -23.13
CA GLY A 320 -10.16 -6.67 -23.64
C GLY A 320 -8.67 -6.45 -23.89
N ALA A 321 -8.30 -5.31 -24.45
CA ALA A 321 -6.94 -5.08 -24.95
C ALA A 321 -5.83 -5.25 -23.90
N PHE A 322 -6.13 -4.98 -22.63
CA PHE A 322 -5.18 -5.18 -21.55
C PHE A 322 -5.09 -6.65 -21.12
N SER A 323 -6.24 -7.31 -20.89
CA SER A 323 -6.25 -8.72 -20.48
C SER A 323 -5.73 -9.65 -21.58
N SER A 324 -5.92 -9.34 -22.85
CA SER A 324 -5.46 -10.18 -23.95
C SER A 324 -3.94 -10.23 -24.09
N ARG A 325 -3.22 -9.22 -23.56
CA ARG A 325 -1.76 -9.20 -23.49
C ARG A 325 -1.22 -10.03 -22.33
N CYS A 326 -2.05 -10.33 -21.33
CA CYS A 326 -1.73 -11.28 -20.26
C CYS A 326 -2.03 -12.71 -20.73
N VAL A 327 -1.15 -13.26 -21.57
CA VAL A 327 -1.33 -14.59 -22.17
C VAL A 327 -1.38 -15.71 -21.14
N THR A 328 -0.71 -15.54 -19.99
CA THR A 328 -0.78 -16.48 -18.88
C THR A 328 -1.90 -16.08 -17.94
N GLN A 329 -2.99 -16.85 -17.92
CA GLN A 329 -4.13 -16.62 -17.02
C GLN A 329 -4.16 -17.71 -15.95
N LEU A 330 -3.86 -17.35 -14.70
CA LEU A 330 -3.73 -18.29 -13.59
C LEU A 330 -4.85 -18.10 -12.57
N TYR A 331 -5.70 -19.11 -12.45
CA TYR A 331 -6.72 -19.15 -11.41
C TYR A 331 -6.14 -19.59 -10.07
N PHE A 332 -6.40 -18.79 -9.04
CA PHE A 332 -6.08 -19.06 -7.64
C PHE A 332 -7.36 -19.48 -6.91
N PRO A 333 -7.57 -20.79 -6.67
CA PRO A 333 -8.77 -21.28 -6.01
C PRO A 333 -8.81 -20.85 -4.54
N ARG A 334 -10.02 -20.87 -3.97
CA ARG A 334 -10.17 -20.83 -2.51
C ARG A 334 -9.42 -22.02 -1.89
N PRO A 335 -8.76 -21.84 -0.72
CA PRO A 335 -8.05 -22.93 -0.07
C PRO A 335 -9.02 -24.07 0.29
N SER A 336 -8.55 -25.32 0.14
CA SER A 336 -9.27 -26.48 0.65
C SER A 336 -9.25 -26.50 2.18
N THR A 337 -10.08 -27.34 2.79
CA THR A 337 -10.10 -27.55 4.25
C THR A 337 -8.70 -27.90 4.80
N ASP A 338 -7.94 -28.75 4.11
CA ASP A 338 -6.58 -29.12 4.55
C ASP A 338 -5.59 -27.96 4.44
N VAL A 339 -5.73 -27.13 3.42
CA VAL A 339 -4.92 -25.90 3.27
C VAL A 339 -5.31 -24.89 4.34
N LEU A 340 -6.60 -24.74 4.67
CA LEU A 340 -7.06 -23.90 5.76
C LEU A 340 -6.49 -24.35 7.11
N LYS A 341 -6.47 -25.66 7.39
CA LYS A 341 -5.83 -26.20 8.60
C LYS A 341 -4.35 -25.81 8.70
N GLN A 342 -3.60 -25.88 7.59
CA GLN A 342 -2.20 -25.45 7.56
C GLN A 342 -2.06 -23.94 7.83
N ILE A 343 -2.93 -23.12 7.24
CA ILE A 343 -2.96 -21.66 7.48
C ILE A 343 -3.25 -21.34 8.95
N LEU A 344 -4.23 -22.02 9.56
CA LEU A 344 -4.61 -21.83 10.97
C LEU A 344 -3.52 -22.32 11.92
N LEU A 345 -2.89 -23.46 11.62
CA LEU A 345 -1.78 -23.98 12.41
C LEU A 345 -0.60 -22.99 12.40
N LYS A 346 -0.28 -22.40 11.25
CA LYS A 346 0.73 -21.36 11.15
C LYS A 346 0.36 -20.14 12.02
N GLU A 347 -0.90 -19.69 11.98
CA GLU A 347 -1.36 -18.56 12.77
C GLU A 347 -1.17 -18.80 14.28
N ILE A 348 -1.53 -19.98 14.76
CA ILE A 348 -1.36 -20.39 16.16
C ILE A 348 0.13 -20.41 16.55
N LYS A 349 1.00 -20.90 15.66
CA LYS A 349 2.46 -20.92 15.89
C LYS A 349 3.05 -19.52 15.96
N ASP A 350 2.58 -18.60 15.12
CA ASP A 350 3.13 -17.24 15.03
C ASP A 350 2.58 -16.29 16.10
N HIS A 351 1.32 -16.47 16.50
CA HIS A 351 0.60 -15.52 17.37
C HIS A 351 0.10 -16.11 18.69
N GLY A 352 0.35 -17.40 18.93
CA GLY A 352 -0.14 -18.14 20.10
C GLY A 352 -1.56 -18.67 19.94
N GLY A 353 -1.91 -19.65 20.77
CA GLY A 353 -3.21 -20.33 20.77
C GLY A 353 -3.07 -21.82 21.04
N LYS A 354 -4.18 -22.57 20.87
CA LYS A 354 -4.19 -24.03 21.02
C LYS A 354 -4.57 -24.69 19.70
N GLU A 355 -3.84 -25.72 19.29
CA GLU A 355 -4.13 -26.47 18.05
C GLU A 355 -5.55 -27.09 18.06
N GLU A 356 -6.08 -27.38 19.24
CA GLU A 356 -7.45 -27.85 19.47
C GLU A 356 -8.53 -26.87 18.94
N TRP A 357 -8.20 -25.58 18.79
CA TRP A 357 -9.11 -24.57 18.25
C TRP A 357 -9.35 -24.74 16.74
N ILE A 358 -8.44 -25.40 16.01
CA ILE A 358 -8.52 -25.52 14.55
C ILE A 358 -9.77 -26.29 14.12
N GLY A 359 -10.06 -27.43 14.75
CA GLY A 359 -11.20 -28.29 14.40
C GLY A 359 -12.53 -27.53 14.47
N PRO A 360 -12.89 -26.94 15.63
CA PRO A 360 -14.11 -26.17 15.77
C PRO A 360 -14.21 -24.95 14.84
N VAL A 361 -13.08 -24.29 14.53
CA VAL A 361 -13.04 -23.18 13.57
C VAL A 361 -13.39 -23.65 12.16
N ILE A 362 -12.84 -24.80 11.73
CA ILE A 362 -13.15 -25.39 10.42
C ILE A 362 -14.62 -25.80 10.34
N GLU A 363 -15.15 -26.49 11.36
CA GLU A 363 -16.55 -26.91 11.40
C GLU A 363 -17.51 -25.71 11.35
N MET A 364 -17.19 -24.64 12.08
CA MET A 364 -17.96 -23.40 12.02
C MET A 364 -17.89 -22.78 10.62
N ALA A 365 -16.70 -22.70 10.02
CA ALA A 365 -16.55 -22.17 8.67
C ALA A 365 -17.37 -22.96 7.63
N GLU A 366 -17.39 -24.29 7.73
CA GLU A 366 -18.20 -25.17 6.88
C GLU A 366 -19.70 -24.95 7.09
N THR A 367 -20.14 -24.84 8.35
CA THR A 367 -21.54 -24.56 8.72
C THR A 367 -22.01 -23.22 8.14
N LEU A 368 -21.18 -22.18 8.24
CA LEU A 368 -21.49 -20.84 7.73
C LEU A 368 -21.23 -20.72 6.20
N LYS A 369 -20.72 -21.79 5.55
CA LYS A 369 -20.29 -21.82 4.12
C LYS A 369 -19.24 -20.76 3.77
N ILE A 370 -18.35 -20.45 4.71
CA ILE A 370 -17.30 -19.45 4.56
C ILE A 370 -15.98 -20.12 4.19
N THR A 371 -15.45 -19.76 3.02
CA THR A 371 -14.18 -20.29 2.49
C THR A 371 -13.07 -19.25 2.44
N ASP A 372 -13.33 -18.01 2.87
CA ASP A 372 -12.33 -16.95 2.88
C ASP A 372 -11.36 -17.13 4.05
N PRO A 373 -10.06 -17.42 3.80
CA PRO A 373 -9.12 -17.70 4.87
C PRO A 373 -8.95 -16.52 5.83
N ARG A 374 -9.18 -15.28 5.40
CA ARG A 374 -9.08 -14.10 6.28
C ARG A 374 -10.18 -14.12 7.34
N VAL A 375 -11.40 -14.51 6.94
CA VAL A 375 -12.54 -14.62 7.84
C VAL A 375 -12.37 -15.84 8.74
N VAL A 376 -12.01 -17.00 8.16
CA VAL A 376 -11.79 -18.24 8.93
C VAL A 376 -10.71 -18.04 9.99
N LYS A 377 -9.59 -17.37 9.66
CA LYS A 377 -8.56 -17.02 10.64
C LYS A 377 -9.10 -16.17 11.80
N SER A 378 -9.98 -15.22 11.51
CA SER A 378 -10.54 -14.33 12.54
C SER A 378 -11.33 -15.08 13.62
N TYR A 379 -11.83 -16.29 13.32
CA TYR A 379 -12.54 -17.12 14.27
C TYR A 379 -11.68 -17.68 15.39
N LEU A 380 -10.35 -17.73 15.23
CA LEU A 380 -9.43 -18.07 16.31
C LEU A 380 -9.54 -17.10 17.50
N ALA A 381 -10.11 -15.90 17.30
CA ALA A 381 -10.42 -14.96 18.39
C ALA A 381 -11.42 -15.51 19.43
N GLY A 382 -12.15 -16.59 19.12
CA GLY A 382 -13.01 -17.27 20.09
C GLY A 382 -12.25 -17.95 21.23
N GLY A 383 -10.98 -18.33 21.02
CA GLY A 383 -10.16 -18.99 22.03
C GLY A 383 -10.84 -20.23 22.63
N ASP A 384 -10.82 -20.38 23.95
CA ASP A 384 -11.40 -21.54 24.63
C ASP A 384 -12.93 -21.66 24.50
N ARG A 385 -13.63 -20.57 24.13
CA ARG A 385 -15.07 -20.59 23.80
C ARG A 385 -15.39 -21.33 22.50
N LEU A 386 -14.36 -21.64 21.70
CA LEU A 386 -14.49 -22.54 20.57
C LEU A 386 -14.69 -23.99 21.04
N LEU A 387 -14.17 -24.35 22.20
CA LEU A 387 -14.22 -25.72 22.71
C LEU A 387 -15.57 -26.04 23.36
N ASP A 388 -16.24 -25.04 23.94
CA ASP A 388 -17.57 -25.19 24.57
C ASP A 388 -18.75 -24.84 23.64
N GLY A 389 -18.47 -24.44 22.39
CA GLY A 389 -19.48 -24.10 21.40
C GLY A 389 -20.19 -22.75 21.63
N THR A 390 -19.81 -21.96 22.65
CA THR A 390 -20.47 -20.68 22.93
C THR A 390 -20.15 -19.64 21.86
N TYR A 391 -18.94 -19.63 21.32
CA TYR A 391 -18.54 -18.68 20.27
C TYR A 391 -19.26 -18.96 18.94
N GLN A 392 -19.43 -20.24 18.60
CA GLN A 392 -20.10 -20.68 17.38
C GLN A 392 -21.59 -20.31 17.39
N ARG A 393 -22.25 -20.49 18.54
CA ARG A 393 -23.65 -20.10 18.71
C ARG A 393 -23.87 -18.60 18.50
N ASP A 394 -22.96 -17.76 18.99
CA ASP A 394 -23.02 -16.30 18.78
C ASP A 394 -22.91 -15.94 17.29
N TRP A 395 -21.95 -16.55 16.56
CA TRP A 395 -21.79 -16.31 15.12
C TRP A 395 -23.00 -16.76 14.30
N ILE A 396 -23.59 -17.92 14.63
CA ILE A 396 -24.80 -18.40 13.98
C ILE A 396 -25.97 -17.44 14.23
N ALA A 397 -26.14 -16.96 15.46
CA ALA A 397 -27.17 -15.98 15.80
C ALA A 397 -26.99 -14.65 15.04
N ILE A 398 -25.74 -14.18 14.91
CA ILE A 398 -25.41 -12.99 14.11
C ILE A 398 -25.75 -13.19 12.64
N GLN A 399 -25.39 -14.34 12.05
CA GLN A 399 -25.71 -14.63 10.64
C GLN A 399 -27.22 -14.69 10.41
N GLN A 400 -27.97 -15.36 11.29
CA GLN A 400 -29.43 -15.43 11.20
C GLN A 400 -30.07 -14.03 11.30
N ALA A 401 -29.57 -13.17 12.18
CA ALA A 401 -30.02 -11.78 12.28
C ALA A 401 -29.72 -11.00 10.98
N GLN A 402 -28.55 -11.20 10.38
CA GLN A 402 -28.19 -10.56 9.11
C GLN A 402 -29.03 -11.06 7.93
N GLU A 403 -29.32 -12.36 7.86
CA GLU A 403 -30.20 -12.94 6.84
C GLU A 403 -31.63 -12.41 6.97
N ASN A 404 -32.13 -12.23 8.21
CA ASN A 404 -33.44 -11.64 8.45
C ASN A 404 -33.49 -10.14 8.13
N PHE A 405 -32.38 -9.42 8.27
CA PHE A 405 -32.30 -8.01 7.88
C PHE A 405 -32.27 -7.80 6.36
N ASN A 406 -31.70 -8.75 5.61
CA ASN A 406 -31.58 -8.67 4.15
C ASN A 406 -32.80 -9.20 3.38
N LYS A 407 -33.76 -9.82 4.07
CA LYS A 407 -35.07 -10.20 3.54
C LYS A 407 -36.02 -9.02 3.65
#